data_AF-A0A0D0DE77-F1
#
_entry.id   AF-A0A0D0DE77-F1
#
_cell.length_a   1.000
_cell.length_b   1.000
_cell.length_c   1.000
_cell.angle_alpha   90.00
_cell.angle_beta   90.00
_cell.angle_gamma   90.00
#
_symmetry.space_group_name_H-M   'P 1'
#
loop_
_entity.id
_entity.type
_entity.pdbx_description
1 polymer ?
#
loop_
_entity_poly.entity_id
_entity_poly.type
_entity_poly.pdbx_seq_one_letter_code
_entity_poly.pdbx_strand_id
1 'polypeptide(L)'
;SNSLTSTIPTLNSSNHLTWAPKMTKFLQASGLNWVIRKTRPEEGGQGIEQSKVDKWDNTNDCALGHILLKMDAHLSSRYQGYGTAKEAWDGLESQFAKPFIASIYMEFKVMMDTSIPEANHPAPALSKMTAHFACLKE
;
A
#
# COMPACT_ATOMS: atom_id res chain seq x y z
N SER A 1 -15.77 5.90 20.26
CA SER A 1 -14.91 4.83 19.74
C SER A 1 -15.58 4.09 18.61
N ASN A 2 -15.09 4.22 17.37
CA ASN A 2 -15.62 3.48 16.22
C ASN A 2 -15.08 2.05 16.25
N SER A 3 -15.92 1.09 16.66
CA SER A 3 -15.61 -0.36 16.78
C SER A 3 -14.82 -0.91 15.57
N LEU A 4 -15.11 -0.42 14.36
CA LEU A 4 -14.44 -0.78 13.11
C LEU A 4 -12.93 -0.48 13.09
N THR A 5 -12.49 0.63 13.71
CA THR A 5 -11.06 1.00 13.73
C THR A 5 -10.22 0.02 14.54
N SER A 6 -10.78 -0.68 15.53
CA SER A 6 -10.04 -1.61 16.39
C SER A 6 -9.52 -2.85 15.63
N THR A 7 -10.17 -3.20 14.51
CA THR A 7 -9.84 -4.40 13.72
C THR A 7 -8.70 -4.21 12.73
N ILE A 8 -8.31 -2.95 12.50
CA ILE A 8 -7.20 -2.59 11.61
C ILE A 8 -5.91 -2.67 12.43
N PRO A 9 -4.98 -3.58 12.09
CA PRO A 9 -3.69 -3.65 12.76
C PRO A 9 -2.90 -2.36 12.52
N THR A 10 -1.92 -2.09 13.37
CA THR A 10 -0.93 -1.04 13.09
C THR A 10 -0.06 -1.47 11.92
N LEU A 11 0.05 -0.62 10.88
CA LEU A 11 0.94 -0.82 9.74
C LEU A 11 2.39 -0.77 10.21
N ASN A 12 3.16 -1.75 9.77
CA ASN A 12 4.61 -1.80 9.91
C ASN A 12 5.23 -2.27 8.58
N SER A 13 6.54 -2.44 8.57
CA SER A 13 7.26 -2.81 7.35
C SER A 13 6.87 -4.16 6.73
N SER A 14 6.21 -5.04 7.49
CA SER A 14 5.96 -6.44 7.11
C SER A 14 4.52 -6.77 6.76
N ASN A 15 3.55 -5.92 7.12
CA ASN A 15 2.14 -6.30 7.09
C ASN A 15 1.27 -5.51 6.09
N HIS A 16 1.87 -4.66 5.24
CA HIS A 16 1.16 -3.80 4.28
C HIS A 16 0.11 -4.56 3.45
N LEU A 17 0.46 -5.73 2.89
CA LEU A 17 -0.45 -6.54 2.07
C LEU A 17 -1.73 -6.97 2.82
N THR A 18 -1.65 -7.17 4.13
CA THR A 18 -2.81 -7.52 4.97
C THR A 18 -3.51 -6.29 5.54
N TRP A 19 -2.76 -5.20 5.73
CA TRP A 19 -3.24 -3.95 6.27
C TRP A 19 -4.06 -3.16 5.25
N ALA A 20 -3.55 -3.02 4.02
CA ALA A 20 -4.15 -2.17 2.99
C ALA A 20 -5.60 -2.56 2.68
N PRO A 21 -5.97 -3.84 2.47
CA PRO A 21 -7.38 -4.22 2.25
C PRO A 21 -8.29 -3.88 3.42
N LYS A 22 -7.79 -3.97 4.67
CA LYS A 22 -8.57 -3.64 5.88
C LYS A 22 -8.77 -2.13 6.00
N MET A 23 -7.71 -1.36 5.77
CA MET A 23 -7.79 0.10 5.78
C MET A 23 -8.72 0.61 4.67
N THR A 24 -8.63 0.07 3.45
CA THR A 24 -9.54 0.42 2.36
C THR A 24 -11.00 0.18 2.73
N LYS A 25 -11.33 -0.99 3.31
CA LYS A 25 -12.70 -1.29 3.76
C LYS A 25 -13.17 -0.33 4.84
N PHE A 26 -12.29 0.05 5.76
CA PHE A 26 -12.61 1.05 6.79
C PHE A 26 -12.90 2.43 6.19
N LEU A 27 -12.04 2.91 5.27
CA LEU A 27 -12.24 4.19 4.59
C LEU A 27 -13.51 4.18 3.74
N GLN A 28 -13.86 3.05 3.12
CA GLN A 28 -15.12 2.86 2.41
C GLN A 28 -16.33 2.95 3.35
N ALA A 29 -16.32 2.18 4.44
CA ALA A 29 -17.39 2.19 5.44
C ALA A 29 -17.58 3.54 6.12
N SER A 30 -16.50 4.33 6.23
CA SER A 30 -16.51 5.66 6.83
C SER A 30 -16.84 6.79 5.83
N GLY A 31 -17.06 6.46 4.55
CA GLY A 31 -17.35 7.47 3.52
C GLY A 31 -16.15 8.36 3.16
N LEU A 32 -14.93 7.92 3.46
CA LEU A 32 -13.68 8.66 3.24
C LEU A 32 -12.94 8.20 1.98
N ASN A 33 -13.20 7.00 1.48
CA ASN A 33 -12.42 6.41 0.36
C ASN A 33 -12.49 7.22 -0.96
N TRP A 34 -13.46 8.13 -1.12
CA TRP A 34 -13.62 8.86 -2.37
C TRP A 34 -12.55 9.95 -2.60
N VAL A 35 -11.94 10.53 -1.56
CA VAL A 35 -10.87 11.54 -1.71
C VAL A 35 -9.54 10.94 -2.20
N ILE A 36 -9.33 9.63 -2.00
CA ILE A 36 -8.17 8.92 -2.57
C ILE A 36 -8.36 8.66 -4.07
N ARG A 37 -9.61 8.70 -4.55
CA ARG A 37 -9.99 8.37 -5.94
C ARG A 37 -10.28 9.58 -6.81
N LYS A 38 -10.64 10.70 -6.20
CA LYS A 38 -11.04 11.92 -6.91
C LYS A 38 -10.09 13.06 -6.60
N THR A 39 -9.65 13.75 -7.63
CA THR A 39 -8.87 14.99 -7.52
C THR A 39 -9.65 16.06 -6.76
N ARG A 40 -8.93 16.89 -6.00
CA ARG A 40 -9.46 18.09 -5.38
C ARG A 40 -10.11 18.97 -6.47
N PRO A 41 -11.35 19.45 -6.29
CA PRO A 41 -11.97 20.42 -7.18
C PRO A 41 -11.15 21.72 -7.24
N GLU A 42 -11.20 22.43 -8.36
CA GLU A 42 -10.60 23.76 -8.47
C GLU A 42 -11.38 24.77 -7.63
N GLU A 43 -10.69 25.76 -7.09
CA GLU A 43 -11.29 26.87 -6.36
C GLU A 43 -12.08 27.76 -7.33
N GLY A 44 -13.38 27.48 -7.46
CA GLY A 44 -14.31 28.31 -8.20
C GLY A 44 -14.75 29.53 -7.39
N GLY A 45 -14.77 30.71 -8.00
CA GLY A 45 -15.23 31.94 -7.36
C GLY A 45 -16.75 31.98 -7.20
N GLN A 46 -17.30 31.27 -6.19
CA GLN A 46 -18.57 31.55 -5.47
C GLN A 46 -19.02 30.34 -4.64
N GLY A 47 -19.84 30.60 -3.61
CA GLY A 47 -20.06 29.72 -2.44
C GLY A 47 -20.40 28.25 -2.67
N ILE A 48 -21.05 27.86 -3.78
CA ILE A 48 -21.32 26.43 -4.05
C ILE A 48 -20.03 25.67 -4.37
N GLU A 49 -19.13 26.25 -5.16
CA GLU A 49 -17.84 25.62 -5.48
C GLU A 49 -16.92 25.60 -4.26
N GLN A 50 -16.92 26.66 -3.45
CA GLN A 50 -16.18 26.67 -2.18
C GLN A 50 -16.65 25.56 -1.24
N SER A 51 -17.96 25.33 -1.10
CA SER A 51 -18.48 24.27 -0.23
C SER A 51 -18.04 22.87 -0.65
N LYS A 52 -17.82 22.64 -1.96
CA LYS A 52 -17.31 21.36 -2.47
C LYS A 52 -15.83 21.20 -2.16
N VAL A 53 -15.04 22.27 -2.32
CA VAL A 53 -13.62 22.31 -1.96
C VAL A 53 -13.46 22.05 -0.46
N ASP A 54 -14.17 22.79 0.39
CA ASP A 54 -14.12 22.63 1.84
C ASP A 54 -14.51 21.20 2.27
N LYS A 55 -15.54 20.62 1.64
CA LYS A 55 -15.93 19.23 1.90
C LYS A 55 -14.84 18.25 1.48
N TRP A 56 -14.17 18.49 0.36
CA TRP A 56 -13.06 17.66 -0.09
C TRP A 56 -11.89 17.76 0.88
N ASP A 57 -11.47 18.98 1.23
CA ASP A 57 -10.35 19.24 2.14
C ASP A 57 -10.58 18.60 3.52
N ASN A 58 -11.76 18.82 4.12
CA ASN A 58 -12.11 18.19 5.40
C ASN A 58 -12.12 16.65 5.33
N THR A 59 -12.59 16.08 4.22
CA THR A 59 -12.62 14.62 4.06
C THR A 59 -11.21 14.06 3.83
N ASN A 60 -10.37 14.78 3.07
CA ASN A 60 -8.97 14.47 2.86
C ASN A 60 -8.20 14.42 4.17
N ASP A 61 -8.34 15.45 5.01
CA ASP A 61 -7.63 15.54 6.29
C ASP A 61 -8.05 14.42 7.24
N CYS A 62 -9.36 14.09 7.25
CA CYS A 62 -9.88 12.97 8.03
C CYS A 62 -9.34 11.62 7.53
N ALA A 63 -9.31 11.40 6.21
CA ALA A 63 -8.76 10.18 5.62
C ALA A 63 -7.26 10.05 5.91
N LEU A 64 -6.49 11.14 5.75
CA LEU A 64 -5.06 11.18 6.04
C LEU A 64 -4.79 10.89 7.52
N GLY A 65 -5.54 11.54 8.43
CA GLY A 65 -5.44 11.28 9.86
C GLY A 65 -5.68 9.83 10.23
N HIS A 66 -6.68 9.18 9.63
CA HIS A 66 -6.93 7.75 9.85
C HIS A 66 -5.83 6.84 9.32
N ILE A 67 -5.27 7.16 8.14
CA ILE A 67 -4.14 6.45 7.56
C ILE A 67 -2.93 6.53 8.49
N LEU A 68 -2.54 7.74 8.91
CA LEU A 68 -1.38 7.99 9.79
C LEU A 68 -1.56 7.40 11.19
N LEU A 69 -2.77 7.45 11.75
CA LEU A 69 -3.09 6.87 13.08
C LEU A 69 -2.90 5.36 13.12
N LYS A 70 -3.00 4.70 11.96
CA LYS A 70 -2.85 3.26 11.82
C LYS A 70 -1.47 2.85 11.32
N MET A 71 -0.47 3.71 11.50
CA MET A 71 0.94 3.40 11.27
C MET A 71 1.71 3.31 12.58
N ASP A 72 2.83 2.59 12.57
CA ASP A 72 3.84 2.75 13.61
C ASP A 72 4.41 4.19 13.60
N ALA A 73 5.04 4.59 14.70
CA ALA A 73 5.51 5.96 14.88
C ALA A 73 6.52 6.40 13.82
N HIS A 74 7.38 5.48 13.35
CA HIS A 74 8.41 5.79 12.37
C HIS A 74 7.80 6.04 10.99
N LEU A 75 6.88 5.18 10.54
CA LEU A 75 6.13 5.38 9.30
C LEU A 75 5.24 6.62 9.39
N SER A 76 4.50 6.79 10.49
CA SER A 76 3.62 7.94 10.68
C SER A 76 4.40 9.26 10.55
N SER A 77 5.57 9.37 11.18
CA SER A 77 6.44 10.55 11.07
C SER A 77 6.94 10.80 9.64
N ARG A 78 7.29 9.73 8.91
CA ARG A 78 7.73 9.84 7.50
C ARG A 78 6.62 10.35 6.58
N TYR A 79 5.38 9.92 6.82
CA TYR A 79 4.23 10.25 5.98
C TYR A 79 3.46 11.50 6.44
N GLN A 80 3.82 12.09 7.59
CA GLN A 80 3.18 13.29 8.13
C GLN A 80 3.31 14.53 7.21
N GLY A 81 4.35 14.59 6.37
CA GLY A 81 4.59 15.70 5.45
C GLY A 81 3.79 15.65 4.14
N TYR A 82 2.97 14.61 3.93
CA TYR A 82 2.15 14.47 2.72
C TYR A 82 0.93 15.39 2.80
N GLY A 83 0.64 16.11 1.70
CA GLY A 83 -0.45 17.10 1.65
C GLY A 83 -1.83 16.45 1.54
N THR A 84 -1.91 15.24 1.00
CA THR A 84 -3.18 14.55 0.77
C THR A 84 -3.14 13.08 1.21
N ALA A 85 -4.32 12.57 1.57
CA ALA A 85 -4.53 11.15 1.82
C ALA A 85 -4.16 10.31 0.59
N LYS A 86 -4.39 10.83 -0.62
CA LYS A 86 -4.04 10.17 -1.88
C LYS A 86 -2.53 10.02 -2.02
N GLU A 87 -1.78 11.11 -1.86
CA GLU A 87 -0.32 11.04 -2.00
C GLU A 87 0.29 10.10 -0.95
N ALA A 88 -0.22 10.12 0.28
CA ALA A 88 0.22 9.19 1.32
C ALA A 88 -0.09 7.74 0.92
N TRP A 89 -1.29 7.47 0.39
CA TRP A 89 -1.69 6.14 -0.09
C TRP A 89 -0.83 5.66 -1.26
N ASP A 90 -0.64 6.49 -2.29
CA ASP A 90 0.18 6.17 -3.45
C ASP A 90 1.66 5.96 -3.03
N GLY A 91 2.15 6.71 -2.04
CA GLY A 91 3.47 6.53 -1.46
C GLY A 91 3.63 5.20 -0.71
N LEU A 92 2.60 4.73 -0.01
CA LEU A 92 2.59 3.40 0.61
C LEU A 92 2.60 2.30 -0.45
N GLU A 93 1.75 2.41 -1.47
CA GLU A 93 1.73 1.47 -2.59
C GLU A 93 3.09 1.43 -3.27
N SER A 94 3.73 2.57 -3.56
CA SER A 94 5.06 2.61 -4.15
C SER A 94 6.15 1.96 -3.27
N GLN A 95 6.06 2.13 -1.95
CA GLN A 95 7.04 1.56 -1.01
C GLN A 95 6.86 0.05 -0.82
N PHE A 96 5.62 -0.42 -0.73
CA PHE A 96 5.30 -1.78 -0.29
C PHE A 96 4.75 -2.70 -1.40
N ALA A 97 4.35 -2.16 -2.55
CA ALA A 97 4.00 -2.96 -3.73
C ALA A 97 5.22 -3.39 -4.53
N LYS A 98 6.41 -2.82 -4.27
CA LYS A 98 7.67 -3.37 -4.78
C LYS A 98 7.91 -4.73 -4.12
N PRO A 99 8.32 -5.78 -4.86
CA PRO A 99 8.65 -7.06 -4.27
C PRO A 99 9.64 -6.82 -3.12
N PHE A 100 9.22 -7.17 -1.90
CA PHE A 100 9.98 -6.88 -0.69
C PHE A 100 11.37 -7.49 -0.85
N ILE A 101 12.44 -6.87 -0.32
CA ILE A 101 13.79 -7.45 -0.41
C ILE A 101 13.83 -8.89 0.14
N ALA A 102 12.94 -9.24 1.07
CA ALA A 102 12.76 -10.62 1.54
C ALA A 102 12.06 -11.53 0.52
N SER A 103 11.12 -11.02 -0.29
CA SER A 103 10.54 -11.74 -1.43
C SER A 103 11.60 -11.94 -2.50
N ILE A 104 12.37 -10.91 -2.86
CA ILE A 104 13.51 -10.99 -3.78
C ILE A 104 14.54 -12.01 -3.25
N TYR A 105 14.87 -11.94 -1.95
CA TYR A 105 15.77 -12.89 -1.30
C TYR A 105 15.22 -14.32 -1.32
N MET A 106 13.92 -14.50 -1.10
CA MET A 106 13.29 -15.82 -1.10
C MET A 106 13.26 -16.42 -2.51
N GLU A 107 12.89 -15.64 -3.53
CA GLU A 107 12.95 -16.06 -4.94
C GLU A 107 14.39 -16.41 -5.35
N PHE A 108 15.36 -15.57 -4.99
CA PHE A 108 16.77 -15.82 -5.21
C PHE A 108 17.26 -17.08 -4.48
N LYS A 109 16.87 -17.26 -3.22
CA LYS A 109 17.23 -18.43 -2.41
C LYS A 109 16.66 -19.71 -3.01
N VAL A 110 15.38 -19.72 -3.40
CA VAL A 110 14.75 -20.89 -4.03
C VAL A 110 15.41 -21.21 -5.37
N MET A 111 15.81 -20.21 -6.15
CA MET A 111 16.60 -20.40 -7.37
C MET A 111 17.94 -21.08 -7.05
N MET A 112 18.70 -20.58 -6.07
CA MET A 112 20.01 -21.12 -5.68
C MET A 112 19.94 -22.51 -5.03
N ASP A 113 18.87 -22.79 -4.27
CA ASP A 113 18.62 -24.08 -3.63
C ASP A 113 18.08 -25.13 -4.63
N THR A 114 17.73 -24.74 -5.86
CA THR A 114 17.28 -25.68 -6.90
C THR A 114 18.46 -26.50 -7.41
N SER A 115 18.56 -27.74 -6.94
CA SER A 115 19.56 -28.70 -7.39
C SER A 115 19.21 -29.28 -8.77
N ILE A 116 20.22 -29.40 -9.63
CA ILE A 116 20.09 -30.09 -10.91
C ILE A 116 20.36 -31.58 -10.65
N PRO A 117 19.37 -32.46 -10.83
CA PRO A 117 19.52 -33.89 -10.53
C PRO A 117 20.50 -34.55 -11.51
N GLU A 118 21.48 -35.27 -10.98
CA GLU A 118 22.56 -35.92 -11.74
C GLU A 118 22.09 -37.07 -12.65
N ALA A 119 20.99 -37.74 -12.26
CA ALA A 119 20.44 -38.91 -12.95
C ALA A 119 19.18 -38.65 -13.81
N ASN A 120 18.68 -37.40 -13.85
CA ASN A 120 17.45 -37.05 -14.57
C ASN A 120 17.69 -35.89 -15.53
N HIS A 121 16.80 -35.75 -16.52
CA HIS A 121 16.89 -34.66 -17.48
C HIS A 121 16.87 -33.29 -16.76
N PRO A 122 17.80 -32.36 -17.04
CA PRO A 122 17.98 -31.13 -16.27
C PRO A 122 16.92 -30.05 -16.56
N ALA A 123 16.19 -30.15 -17.68
CA ALA A 123 15.25 -29.11 -18.11
C ALA A 123 14.20 -28.70 -17.06
N PRO A 124 13.58 -29.59 -16.28
CA PRO A 124 12.62 -29.18 -15.25
C PRO A 124 13.24 -28.28 -14.16
N ALA A 125 14.48 -28.58 -13.74
CA ALA A 125 15.21 -27.75 -12.78
C ALA A 125 15.55 -26.38 -13.38
N LEU A 126 16.01 -26.35 -14.63
CA LEU A 126 16.31 -25.12 -15.35
C LEU A 126 15.06 -24.26 -15.62
N SER A 127 13.93 -24.88 -15.96
CA SER A 127 12.64 -24.18 -16.12
C SER A 127 12.19 -23.56 -14.81
N LYS A 128 12.38 -24.27 -13.69
CA LYS A 128 12.08 -23.73 -12.35
C LYS A 128 12.97 -22.54 -11.99
N MET A 129 14.29 -22.65 -12.21
CA MET A 129 15.22 -21.53 -11.99
C MET A 129 14.88 -20.33 -12.88
N THR A 130 14.50 -20.57 -14.13
CA THR A 130 14.10 -19.51 -15.08
C THR A 130 12.82 -18.80 -14.64
N ALA A 131 11.85 -19.54 -14.08
CA ALA A 131 10.63 -18.95 -13.53
C ALA A 131 10.93 -18.02 -12.33
N HIS A 132 11.74 -18.48 -11.38
CA HIS A 132 12.17 -17.64 -10.24
C HIS A 132 12.99 -16.43 -10.71
N PHE A 133 13.83 -16.59 -11.73
CA PHE A 133 14.58 -15.48 -12.33
C PHE A 133 13.70 -14.45 -13.04
N ALA A 134 12.59 -14.88 -13.66
CA ALA A 134 11.61 -13.96 -14.25
C ALA A 134 10.93 -13.11 -13.16
N CYS A 135 10.60 -13.69 -12.01
CA CYS A 135 10.06 -12.97 -10.85
C CYS A 135 11.04 -11.95 -10.24
N LEU A 136 12.33 -12.02 -10.56
CA LEU A 136 13.37 -11.08 -10.09
C LEU A 136 13.63 -9.90 -11.05
N LYS A 137 13.14 -9.96 -12.30
CA LYS A 137 13.41 -8.95 -13.33
C LYS A 137 12.37 -7.82 -13.40
N GLU A 138 11.28 -7.93 -12.64
CA GLU A 138 10.22 -6.92 -12.50
C GLU A 138 10.46 -6.02 -11.28
#